data_AF-A0A661SX76-F1
#
_entry.id   AF-A0A661SX76-F1
#
_cell.length_a   1.000
_cell.length_b   1.000
_cell.length_c   1.000
_cell.angle_alpha   90.00
_cell.angle_beta   90.00
_cell.angle_gamma   90.00
#
_symmetry.space_group_name_H-M   'P 1'
#
loop_
_entity.id
_entity.type
_entity.pdbx_description
1 polymer ?
#
loop_
_entity_poly.entity_id
_entity_poly.type
_entity_poly.pdbx_seq_one_letter_code
_entity_poly.pdbx_strand_id
1 'polypeptide(L)'
;KVVDAEVPEDLRKKCCLEDREVRELVRIAGKIEAHYGRAMDIEWSIDRDLPFPENIFIVQARPETVWSRKKKGSAIGKKTGFQLLMEQAMKRIKLEE
;
A
#
# COMPACT_ATOMS: atom_id res chain seq x y z
N LYS A 1 8.05 22.84 -21.68
CA LYS A 1 7.09 22.45 -22.76
C LYS A 1 6.90 20.95 -22.64
N VAL A 2 5.67 20.47 -22.51
CA VAL A 2 5.38 19.02 -22.49
C VAL A 2 5.45 18.52 -23.94
N VAL A 3 6.06 17.35 -24.14
CA VAL A 3 6.18 16.69 -25.45
C VAL A 3 5.58 15.30 -25.32
N ASP A 4 4.56 15.02 -26.12
CA ASP A 4 3.99 13.69 -26.25
C ASP A 4 4.84 12.90 -27.25
N ALA A 5 5.31 11.72 -26.84
CA ALA A 5 6.13 10.86 -27.67
C ALA A 5 5.73 9.39 -27.50
N GLU A 6 5.79 8.64 -28.60
CA GLU A 6 5.58 7.20 -28.59
C GLU A 6 6.71 6.49 -27.84
N VAL A 7 6.37 5.51 -27.01
CA VAL A 7 7.37 4.66 -26.34
C VAL A 7 8.00 3.74 -27.39
N PRO A 8 9.34 3.65 -27.50
CA PRO A 8 10.01 2.71 -28.40
C PRO A 8 9.56 1.26 -28.20
N GLU A 9 9.39 0.51 -29.28
CA GLU A 9 8.79 -0.84 -29.26
C GLU A 9 9.52 -1.82 -28.32
N ASP A 10 10.85 -1.71 -28.25
CA ASP A 10 11.70 -2.55 -27.41
C ASP A 10 11.55 -2.24 -25.90
N LEU A 11 11.12 -1.03 -25.54
CA LEU A 11 10.89 -0.62 -24.16
C LEU A 11 9.49 -0.98 -23.66
N ARG A 12 8.50 -1.10 -24.55
CA ARG A 12 7.09 -1.38 -24.19
C ARG A 12 6.92 -2.66 -23.37
N LYS A 13 7.80 -3.65 -23.56
CA LYS A 13 7.78 -4.95 -22.86
C LYS A 13 8.79 -5.05 -21.72
N LYS A 14 9.54 -3.98 -21.43
CA LYS A 14 10.52 -3.94 -20.33
C LYS A 14 9.87 -3.29 -19.11
N CYS A 15 10.26 -3.75 -17.92
CA CYS A 15 9.90 -3.05 -16.69
C CYS A 15 10.49 -1.63 -16.72
N CYS A 16 9.68 -0.63 -16.35
CA CYS A 16 10.13 0.76 -16.27
C CYS A 16 10.99 1.05 -15.02
N LEU A 17 11.04 0.09 -14.08
CA LEU A 17 11.77 0.15 -12.83
C LEU A 17 12.69 -1.06 -12.67
N GLU A 18 13.81 -0.84 -12.01
CA GLU A 18 14.69 -1.87 -11.51
C GLU A 18 14.29 -2.33 -10.10
N ASP A 19 14.64 -3.57 -9.74
CA ASP A 19 14.31 -4.14 -8.43
C ASP A 19 14.77 -3.28 -7.24
N ARG A 20 15.93 -2.60 -7.36
CA ARG A 20 16.43 -1.72 -6.30
C ARG A 20 15.56 -0.48 -6.11
N GLU A 21 15.02 0.05 -7.20
CA GLU A 21 14.16 1.24 -7.19
C GLU A 21 12.82 0.90 -6.57
N VAL A 22 12.26 -0.27 -6.90
CA VAL A 22 11.03 -0.78 -6.27
C VAL A 22 11.20 -0.92 -4.76
N ARG A 23 12.30 -1.52 -4.29
CA ARG A 23 12.55 -1.66 -2.84
C ARG A 23 12.65 -0.32 -2.13
N GLU A 24 13.33 0.65 -2.76
CA GLU A 24 13.49 1.98 -2.20
C GLU A 24 12.16 2.77 -2.18
N LEU A 25 11.37 2.69 -3.24
CA LEU A 25 10.02 3.25 -3.29
C LEU A 25 9.13 2.68 -2.18
N VAL A 26 9.17 1.36 -1.94
CA VAL A 26 8.44 0.72 -0.83
C VAL A 26 8.91 1.26 0.53
N ARG A 27 10.23 1.40 0.71
CA ARG A 27 10.80 1.98 1.95
C ARG A 27 10.31 3.41 2.18
N ILE A 28 10.28 4.23 1.14
CA ILE A 28 9.81 5.62 1.21
C ILE A 28 8.30 5.67 1.48
N ALA A 29 7.51 4.87 0.76
CA ALA A 29 6.07 4.77 0.94
C ALA A 29 5.69 4.37 2.37
N GLY A 30 6.38 3.39 2.97
CA GLY A 30 6.15 3.00 4.36
C GLY A 30 6.46 4.11 5.37
N LYS A 31 7.49 4.92 5.12
CA LYS A 31 7.78 6.11 5.95
C LYS A 31 6.68 7.17 5.82
N ILE A 32 6.17 7.40 4.60
CA ILE A 32 5.08 8.35 4.35
C ILE A 32 3.80 7.89 5.03
N GLU A 33 3.41 6.62 4.87
CA GLU A 33 2.24 6.06 5.55
C GLU A 33 2.36 6.18 7.08
N ALA A 34 3.51 5.83 7.65
CA ALA A 34 3.76 5.95 9.08
C ALA A 34 3.66 7.41 9.57
N HIS A 35 4.11 8.38 8.76
CA HIS A 35 4.01 9.80 9.09
C HIS A 35 2.56 10.30 9.13
N TYR A 36 1.72 9.89 8.18
CA TYR A 36 0.32 10.33 8.09
C TYR A 36 -0.67 9.44 8.87
N GLY A 37 -0.23 8.26 9.32
CA GLY A 37 -1.03 7.31 10.09
C GLY A 37 -2.19 6.68 9.32
N ARG A 38 -2.13 6.68 7.98
CA ARG A 38 -3.16 6.12 7.10
C ARG A 38 -2.57 5.78 5.73
N ALA A 39 -3.26 4.91 4.98
CA ALA A 39 -2.89 4.60 3.61
C ALA A 39 -2.84 5.87 2.73
N MET A 40 -1.76 5.98 1.96
CA MET A 40 -1.46 7.14 1.11
C MET A 40 -1.37 6.73 -0.36
N ASP A 41 -1.87 7.59 -1.23
CA ASP A 41 -1.68 7.62 -2.67
C ASP A 41 -0.52 8.59 -2.98
N ILE A 42 0.55 8.06 -3.58
CA ILE A 42 1.85 8.73 -3.68
C ILE A 42 2.29 8.78 -5.14
N GLU A 43 2.50 10.00 -5.63
CA GLU A 43 3.12 10.24 -6.93
C GLU A 43 4.62 10.49 -6.74
N TRP A 44 5.42 9.89 -7.61
CA TRP A 44 6.88 9.93 -7.55
C TRP A 44 7.50 10.09 -8.94
N SER A 45 8.76 10.49 -8.98
CA SER A 45 9.59 10.52 -10.18
C SER A 45 10.99 10.00 -9.88
N ILE A 46 11.67 9.50 -10.91
CA ILE A 46 13.08 9.11 -10.86
C ILE A 46 13.84 9.94 -11.89
N ASP A 47 14.82 10.69 -11.42
CA ASP A 47 15.76 11.39 -12.28
C ASP A 47 16.88 10.42 -12.70
N ARG A 48 17.18 10.31 -13.99
CA ARG A 48 18.24 9.39 -14.45
C ARG A 48 19.63 10.02 -14.44
N ASP A 49 19.70 11.34 -14.28
CA ASP A 49 20.96 12.08 -14.25
C ASP A 49 21.58 12.14 -12.83
N LEU A 50 20.81 11.74 -11.81
CA LEU A 50 21.26 11.67 -10.42
C LEU A 50 21.56 10.22 -10.00
N PRO A 51 22.50 10.02 -9.05
CA PRO A 51 22.78 8.70 -8.53
C PRO A 51 21.62 8.18 -7.67
N PHE A 52 21.39 6.88 -7.74
CA PHE A 52 20.53 6.18 -6.79
C PHE A 52 21.22 6.10 -5.41
N PRO A 53 20.49 6.30 -4.29
CA PRO A 53 19.04 6.49 -4.18
C PRO A 53 18.55 7.95 -4.19
N GLU A 54 19.45 8.93 -4.29
CA GLU A 54 19.11 10.37 -4.22
C GLU A 54 18.27 10.86 -5.41
N ASN A 55 18.13 10.03 -6.42
CA ASN A 55 17.41 10.32 -7.63
C ASN A 55 15.90 10.08 -7.59
N ILE A 56 15.37 9.61 -6.45
CA ILE A 56 13.94 9.36 -6.26
C ILE A 56 13.29 10.56 -5.56
N PHE A 57 12.27 11.14 -6.19
CA PHE A 57 11.54 12.29 -5.68
C PHE A 57 10.07 11.96 -5.47
N ILE A 58 9.51 12.48 -4.37
CA ILE A 58 8.08 12.43 -4.11
C ILE A 58 7.47 13.75 -4.55
N VAL A 59 6.61 13.71 -5.56
CA VAL A 59 6.00 14.93 -6.13
C VAL A 59 4.67 15.25 -5.46
N GLN A 60 3.94 14.22 -5.00
CA GLN A 60 2.69 14.41 -4.27
C GLN A 60 2.43 13.24 -3.32
N ALA A 61 1.82 13.51 -2.16
CA ALA A 61 1.29 12.49 -1.26
C ALA A 61 -0.09 12.92 -0.73
N ARG A 62 -1.11 12.07 -0.90
CA ARG A 62 -2.48 12.35 -0.44
C ARG A 62 -3.13 11.11 0.16
N PRO A 63 -4.10 11.23 1.08
CA PRO A 63 -4.81 10.07 1.61
C PRO A 63 -5.49 9.24 0.51
N GLU A 64 -5.42 7.92 0.61
CA GLU A 64 -6.11 7.00 -0.31
C GLU A 64 -7.63 7.07 -0.10
N THR A 65 -8.41 7.25 -1.17
CA THR A 65 -9.87 7.50 -1.10
C THR A 65 -10.76 6.45 -1.76
N VAL A 66 -10.21 5.52 -2.54
CA VAL A 66 -11.00 4.53 -3.30
C VAL A 66 -11.30 3.31 -2.42
N TRP A 67 -10.30 2.71 -1.80
CA TRP A 67 -10.46 1.50 -0.98
C TRP A 67 -11.01 1.80 0.40
N SER A 68 -10.68 2.94 0.98
CA SER A 68 -11.27 3.40 2.24
C SER A 68 -12.80 3.53 2.21
N ARG A 69 -13.39 3.73 1.02
CA ARG A 69 -14.85 3.82 0.82
C ARG A 69 -15.53 2.47 0.59
N LYS A 70 -14.77 1.40 0.33
CA LYS A 70 -15.35 0.06 0.20
C LYS A 70 -15.89 -0.35 1.56
N LYS A 71 -17.20 -0.58 1.66
CA LYS A 71 -17.80 -1.11 2.89
C LYS A 71 -17.01 -2.36 3.29
N LYS A 72 -16.30 -2.28 4.41
CA LYS A 72 -15.76 -3.48 5.05
C LYS A 72 -16.97 -4.35 5.34
N GLY A 73 -17.10 -5.47 4.64
CA GLY A 73 -18.00 -6.52 5.07
C GLY A 73 -17.67 -6.82 6.53
N SER A 74 -18.68 -7.06 7.35
CA SER A 74 -18.47 -7.36 8.77
C SER A 74 -17.35 -8.40 8.90
N ALA A 75 -16.26 -8.03 9.59
CA ALA A 75 -15.12 -8.93 9.84
C ALA A 75 -15.54 -10.11 10.73
N ILE A 76 -16.64 -9.91 11.45
CA ILE A 76 -17.44 -10.93 12.09
C ILE A 76 -18.36 -11.48 11.01
N GLY A 77 -18.33 -12.78 10.72
CA GLY A 77 -19.18 -13.39 9.69
C GLY A 77 -20.70 -13.18 9.92
N LYS A 78 -21.56 -14.07 9.42
CA LYS A 78 -23.03 -13.91 9.58
C LYS A 78 -23.53 -13.86 11.05
N LYS A 79 -22.65 -14.04 12.03
CA LYS A 79 -23.01 -14.12 13.45
C LYS A 79 -23.23 -12.73 14.04
N THR A 80 -24.29 -12.58 14.82
CA THR A 80 -24.51 -11.36 15.59
C THR A 80 -23.51 -11.26 16.75
N GLY A 81 -23.30 -10.05 17.30
CA GLY A 81 -22.41 -9.87 18.46
C GLY A 81 -22.77 -10.76 19.65
N PHE A 82 -24.07 -11.01 19.87
CA PHE A 82 -24.57 -11.93 20.89
C PHE A 82 -24.14 -13.39 20.63
N GLN A 83 -24.21 -13.85 19.38
CA GLN A 83 -23.81 -15.21 19.01
C GLN A 83 -22.31 -15.45 19.21
N LEU A 84 -21.49 -14.45 18.92
CA LEU A 84 -20.04 -14.53 19.22
C LEU A 84 -19.77 -14.59 20.72
N LEU A 85 -20.45 -13.75 21.51
CA LEU A 85 -20.31 -13.73 22.96
C LEU A 85 -20.65 -15.10 23.56
N MET A 86 -21.74 -15.72 23.09
CA MET A 86 -22.18 -17.04 23.54
C MET A 86 -21.22 -18.15 23.13
N GLU A 87 -20.67 -18.11 21.91
CA GLU A 87 -19.65 -19.06 21.45
C GLU A 87 -18.37 -18.97 22.28
N GLN A 88 -17.94 -17.75 22.64
CA GLN A 88 -16.79 -17.55 23.50
C GLN A 88 -17.05 -18.01 24.95
N ALA A 89 -18.25 -17.76 25.48
CA ALA A 89 -18.64 -18.19 26.82
C ALA A 89 -18.77 -19.73 26.93
N MET A 90 -19.14 -20.41 25.84
CA MET A 90 -19.26 -21.87 25.80
C MET A 90 -17.93 -22.60 25.48
N LYS A 91 -16.85 -21.89 25.17
CA LYS A 91 -15.53 -22.51 25.05
C LYS A 91 -15.07 -23.00 26.42
N ARG A 92 -15.04 -24.33 26.58
CA ARG A 92 -14.52 -24.99 27.78
C ARG A 92 -13.03 -24.67 27.91
N ILE A 93 -12.66 -24.07 29.04
CA ILE A 93 -11.27 -23.95 29.46
C ILE A 93 -10.91 -25.29 30.11
N LYS A 94 -9.85 -25.94 29.62
CA LYS A 94 -9.26 -27.08 30.35
C LYS A 94 -8.56 -26.49 31.56
N LEU A 95 -9.00 -26.88 32.75
CA LEU A 95 -8.22 -26.70 33.96
C LEU A 95 -7.19 -27.83 33.96
N GLU A 96 -5.91 -27.49 33.81
CA GLU A 96 -4.84 -28.44 34.10
C GLU A 96 -4.75 -28.56 35.63
N GLU A 97 -4.68 -29.81 36.11
CA GLU A 97 -4.54 -30.16 37.53
C GLU A 97 -3.17 -29.79 38.10
#